data_AF-A0A6B2CVY2-F1
#
_entry.id   AF-A0A6B2CVY2-F1
#
_cell.length_a   1.000
_cell.length_b   1.000
_cell.length_c   1.000
_cell.angle_alpha   90.00
_cell.angle_beta   90.00
_cell.angle_gamma   90.00
#
_symmetry.space_group_name_H-M   'P 1'
#
loop_
_entity.id
_entity.type
_entity.pdbx_description
1 polymer ?
#
loop_
_entity_poly.entity_id
_entity_poly.type
_entity_poly.pdbx_seq_one_letter_code
_entity_poly.pdbx_strand_id
1 'polypeptide(L)'
;MSGKIEYISGPVVKADLPGARLYELVFVGEIKLFGEVVRVQGDKAFIQVYEDTTGLKPGEPVVRSGEPLSAWLGPTIIGKIYDGVQRPLKNIEEISKNPFIARGIGYDQAPPLDLKAEFDFKPAVKPGEEVHPGDVIGDVKETELMTHYILYPPLPDHTPGVVEWVADGKYKVDDVIARIKTKRGVVEVKMWHKWPVRRPRPFREKLPPVEPLITGVRTVDTMFPIARGGTAAVPGPFGSGKTVMIRTLSMFAQSRFIIPVLCGERGNEAADALQGLLKLKDPTTGRSLLERTTIIVNTSNMPVAAREASVYMGTTLGEYFRDQGYDVLVLADSTSRWAEAMREVALRIGEMPSEEG
;
A
#
# COMPACT_ATOMS: atom_id res chain seq x y z
N MET A 1 0.18 -24.56 -6.89
CA MET A 1 -0.92 -25.54 -6.89
C MET A 1 -2.18 -24.84 -7.35
N SER A 2 -2.92 -25.47 -8.25
CA SER A 2 -4.15 -24.93 -8.82
C SER A 2 -5.37 -25.66 -8.26
N GLY A 3 -6.43 -24.92 -8.02
CA GLY A 3 -7.76 -25.40 -7.70
C GLY A 3 -8.76 -25.01 -8.79
N LYS A 4 -10.05 -25.18 -8.52
CA LYS A 4 -11.12 -24.83 -9.45
C LYS A 4 -12.27 -24.10 -8.77
N ILE A 5 -12.86 -23.15 -9.47
CA ILE A 5 -14.05 -22.43 -9.01
C ILE A 5 -15.23 -23.42 -8.91
N GLU A 6 -15.88 -23.47 -7.76
CA GLU A 6 -17.13 -24.22 -7.56
C GLU A 6 -18.35 -23.31 -7.69
N TYR A 7 -18.27 -22.10 -7.12
CA TYR A 7 -19.41 -21.21 -6.96
C TYR A 7 -18.99 -19.74 -6.92
N ILE A 8 -19.84 -18.85 -7.44
CA ILE A 8 -19.58 -17.41 -7.56
C ILE A 8 -20.80 -16.66 -7.02
N SER A 9 -20.58 -15.74 -6.08
CA SER A 9 -21.60 -14.87 -5.49
C SER A 9 -21.11 -13.43 -5.39
N GLY A 10 -21.29 -12.66 -6.47
CA GLY A 10 -20.72 -11.33 -6.62
C GLY A 10 -19.20 -11.36 -6.46
N PRO A 11 -18.58 -10.59 -5.54
CA PRO A 11 -17.14 -10.55 -5.35
C PRO A 11 -16.60 -11.74 -4.55
N VAL A 12 -17.45 -12.65 -4.06
CA VAL A 12 -17.01 -13.84 -3.31
C VAL A 12 -17.07 -15.07 -4.23
N VAL A 13 -15.93 -15.75 -4.34
CA VAL A 13 -15.75 -16.98 -5.13
C VAL A 13 -15.41 -18.12 -4.17
N LYS A 14 -16.11 -19.24 -4.28
CA LYS A 14 -15.77 -20.47 -3.58
C LYS A 14 -15.05 -21.40 -4.55
N ALA A 15 -13.91 -21.92 -4.13
CA ALA A 15 -13.08 -22.81 -4.93
C ALA A 15 -12.67 -24.05 -4.13
N ASP A 16 -12.55 -25.18 -4.82
CA ASP A 16 -11.80 -26.34 -4.34
C ASP A 16 -10.32 -26.03 -4.50
N LEU A 17 -9.63 -25.75 -3.39
CA LEU A 17 -8.30 -25.16 -3.36
C LEU A 17 -7.49 -25.71 -2.16
N PRO A 18 -7.04 -26.98 -2.23
CA PRO A 18 -6.35 -27.63 -1.12
C PRO A 18 -5.08 -26.91 -0.70
N GLY A 19 -4.88 -26.85 0.62
CA GLY A 19 -3.74 -26.23 1.28
C GLY A 19 -3.71 -24.70 1.24
N ALA A 20 -4.78 -24.05 0.75
CA ALA A 20 -4.93 -22.60 0.82
C ALA A 20 -4.82 -22.10 2.27
N ARG A 21 -4.18 -20.96 2.45
CA ARG A 21 -4.00 -20.31 3.76
C ARG A 21 -4.89 -19.08 3.85
N LEU A 22 -5.32 -18.74 5.05
CA LEU A 22 -6.03 -17.50 5.31
C LEU A 22 -5.15 -16.30 4.89
N TYR A 23 -5.75 -15.32 4.25
CA TYR A 23 -5.12 -14.11 3.67
C TYR A 23 -4.13 -14.36 2.53
N GLU A 24 -4.08 -15.58 1.99
CA GLU A 24 -3.25 -15.89 0.82
C GLU A 24 -3.81 -15.19 -0.43
N LEU A 25 -2.94 -14.50 -1.16
CA LEU A 25 -3.27 -13.93 -2.46
C LEU A 25 -3.43 -15.07 -3.49
N VAL A 26 -4.48 -15.02 -4.28
CA VAL A 26 -4.82 -15.99 -5.31
C VAL A 26 -5.19 -15.29 -6.61
N PHE A 27 -5.00 -16.00 -7.73
CA PHE A 27 -5.38 -15.57 -9.06
C PHE A 27 -6.58 -16.40 -9.52
N VAL A 28 -7.71 -15.75 -9.78
CA VAL A 28 -9.01 -16.39 -10.01
C VAL A 28 -9.41 -16.31 -11.47
N GLY A 29 -9.75 -17.46 -12.05
CA GLY A 29 -10.20 -17.56 -13.43
C GLY A 29 -9.06 -17.61 -14.45
N GLU A 30 -9.43 -17.82 -15.72
CA GLU A 30 -8.48 -17.78 -16.84
C GLU A 30 -7.84 -16.39 -16.99
N ILE A 31 -8.59 -15.35 -16.63
CA ILE A 31 -8.17 -13.95 -16.64
C ILE A 31 -7.33 -13.57 -15.42
N LYS A 32 -7.08 -14.49 -14.47
CA LYS A 32 -6.20 -14.31 -13.31
C LYS A 32 -6.53 -13.08 -12.44
N LEU A 33 -7.82 -12.90 -12.11
CA LEU A 33 -8.25 -11.81 -11.24
C LEU A 33 -7.58 -11.91 -9.87
N PHE A 34 -7.19 -10.78 -9.31
CA PHE A 34 -6.66 -10.71 -7.95
C PHE A 34 -7.75 -11.04 -6.94
N GLY A 35 -7.46 -11.97 -6.04
CA GLY A 35 -8.32 -12.26 -4.89
C GLY A 35 -7.53 -12.68 -3.67
N GLU A 36 -8.18 -12.66 -2.52
CA GLU A 36 -7.61 -13.04 -1.23
C GLU A 36 -8.47 -14.13 -0.58
N VAL A 37 -7.83 -15.15 -0.01
CA VAL A 37 -8.54 -16.19 0.74
C VAL A 37 -9.00 -15.63 2.09
N VAL A 38 -10.32 -15.55 2.29
CA VAL A 38 -10.94 -15.00 3.51
C VAL A 38 -11.48 -16.06 4.46
N ARG A 39 -11.68 -17.29 3.98
CA ARG A 39 -12.08 -18.42 4.80
C ARG A 39 -11.62 -19.74 4.18
N VAL A 40 -11.23 -20.70 5.02
CA VAL A 40 -10.85 -22.06 4.61
C VAL A 40 -11.74 -23.06 5.34
N GLN A 41 -12.31 -24.02 4.60
CA GLN A 41 -13.17 -25.10 5.11
C GLN A 41 -12.76 -26.42 4.45
N GLY A 42 -11.94 -27.21 5.16
CA GLY A 42 -11.32 -28.41 4.58
C GLY A 42 -10.46 -28.01 3.38
N ASP A 43 -10.70 -28.65 2.23
CA ASP A 43 -10.01 -28.33 0.97
C ASP A 43 -10.64 -27.16 0.20
N LYS A 44 -11.71 -26.55 0.74
CA LYS A 44 -12.41 -25.44 0.08
C LYS A 44 -11.95 -24.10 0.62
N ALA A 45 -11.76 -23.13 -0.27
CA ALA A 45 -11.45 -21.76 0.05
C ALA A 45 -12.58 -20.83 -0.40
N PHE A 46 -12.91 -19.85 0.44
CA PHE A 46 -13.70 -18.69 0.06
C PHE A 46 -12.72 -17.55 -0.22
N ILE A 47 -12.87 -16.98 -1.40
CA ILE A 47 -11.96 -16.02 -1.98
C ILE A 47 -12.74 -14.74 -2.22
N GLN A 48 -12.21 -13.64 -1.73
CA GLN A 48 -12.71 -12.32 -2.00
C GLN A 48 -11.93 -11.72 -3.17
N VAL A 49 -12.59 -11.46 -4.28
CA VAL A 49 -11.98 -10.96 -5.51
C VAL A 49 -11.96 -9.43 -5.47
N TYR A 50 -10.79 -8.84 -5.74
CA TYR A 50 -10.54 -7.39 -5.77
C TYR A 50 -10.86 -6.74 -7.12
N GLU A 51 -11.38 -7.51 -8.06
CA GLU A 51 -11.75 -7.16 -9.43
C GLU A 51 -13.19 -7.59 -9.71
N ASP A 52 -13.82 -6.99 -10.73
CA ASP A 52 -15.17 -7.39 -11.14
C ASP A 52 -15.19 -8.84 -11.66
N THR A 53 -16.02 -9.68 -11.03
CA THR A 53 -16.15 -11.12 -11.27
C THR A 53 -17.05 -11.46 -12.46
N THR A 54 -17.64 -10.46 -13.13
CA THR A 54 -18.55 -10.65 -14.26
C THR A 54 -17.93 -11.50 -15.38
N GLY A 55 -18.53 -12.65 -15.68
CA GLY A 55 -18.07 -13.54 -16.74
C GLY A 55 -17.12 -14.65 -16.29
N LEU A 56 -16.70 -14.69 -15.02
CA LEU A 56 -16.12 -15.89 -14.42
C LEU A 56 -17.13 -17.04 -14.42
N LYS A 57 -16.66 -18.27 -14.59
CA LYS A 57 -17.48 -19.48 -14.63
C LYS A 57 -16.97 -20.55 -13.64
N PRO A 58 -17.88 -21.36 -13.05
CA PRO A 58 -17.47 -22.58 -12.37
C PRO A 58 -16.62 -23.49 -13.27
N GLY A 59 -15.62 -24.13 -12.68
CA GLY A 59 -14.65 -24.99 -13.36
C GLY A 59 -13.37 -24.27 -13.80
N GLU A 60 -13.36 -22.94 -13.86
CA GLU A 60 -12.15 -22.16 -14.16
C GLU A 60 -11.07 -22.31 -13.08
N PRO A 61 -9.78 -22.13 -13.42
CA PRO A 61 -8.68 -22.35 -12.50
C PRO A 61 -8.60 -21.28 -11.41
N VAL A 62 -8.11 -21.68 -10.24
CA VAL A 62 -7.68 -20.76 -9.18
C VAL A 62 -6.24 -21.10 -8.82
N VAL A 63 -5.33 -20.13 -8.97
CA VAL A 63 -3.90 -20.34 -8.73
C VAL A 63 -3.48 -19.63 -7.45
N ARG A 64 -2.86 -20.38 -6.55
CA ARG A 64 -2.28 -19.86 -5.33
C ARG A 64 -0.96 -19.13 -5.58
N SER A 65 -0.80 -17.94 -5.00
CA SER A 65 0.50 -17.24 -5.02
C SER A 65 1.48 -17.80 -3.98
N GLY A 66 1.00 -18.40 -2.89
CA GLY A 66 1.82 -18.81 -1.75
C GLY A 66 2.19 -17.68 -0.78
N GLU A 67 1.83 -16.43 -1.10
CA GLU A 67 2.15 -15.23 -0.33
C GLU A 67 0.86 -14.49 0.06
N PRO A 68 0.84 -13.76 1.20
CA PRO A 68 -0.28 -12.86 1.50
C PRO A 68 -0.23 -11.60 0.63
N LEU A 69 -1.35 -10.87 0.54
CA LEU A 69 -1.35 -9.54 -0.06
C LEU A 69 -0.27 -8.67 0.61
N SER A 70 0.67 -8.18 -0.19
CA SER A 70 1.87 -7.49 0.30
C SER A 70 2.15 -6.22 -0.47
N ALA A 71 2.50 -5.16 0.25
CA ALA A 71 3.01 -3.93 -0.31
C ALA A 71 4.45 -4.13 -0.81
N TRP A 72 4.75 -3.61 -1.99
CA TRP A 72 6.11 -3.49 -2.51
C TRP A 72 6.67 -2.14 -2.04
N LEU A 73 7.77 -2.17 -1.29
CA LEU A 73 8.33 -1.05 -0.57
C LEU A 73 9.74 -0.76 -1.10
N GLY A 74 9.97 0.42 -1.67
CA GLY A 74 11.25 0.82 -2.25
C GLY A 74 11.12 2.09 -3.10
N PRO A 75 12.19 2.52 -3.79
CA PRO A 75 12.15 3.67 -4.68
C PRO A 75 11.10 3.54 -5.79
N THR A 76 10.68 4.67 -6.33
CA THR A 76 9.60 4.86 -7.32
C THR A 76 8.17 4.78 -6.78
N ILE A 77 8.00 4.81 -5.46
CA ILE A 77 6.67 4.92 -4.82
C ILE A 77 6.19 6.37 -4.87
N ILE A 78 7.10 7.33 -4.71
CA ILE A 78 6.78 8.74 -4.57
C ILE A 78 6.25 9.29 -5.90
N GLY A 79 5.15 10.04 -5.83
CA GLY A 79 4.49 10.63 -7.00
C GLY A 79 3.59 9.66 -7.78
N LYS A 80 3.53 8.38 -7.40
CA LYS A 80 2.63 7.41 -8.03
C LYS A 80 1.21 7.47 -7.47
N ILE A 81 0.29 7.06 -8.34
CA ILE A 81 -1.13 6.88 -8.03
C ILE A 81 -1.43 5.39 -8.19
N TYR A 82 -1.85 4.77 -7.12
CA TYR A 82 -2.12 3.34 -7.02
C TYR A 82 -3.62 3.05 -6.90
N ASP A 83 -4.03 1.86 -7.33
CA ASP A 83 -5.30 1.27 -6.92
C ASP A 83 -5.23 0.67 -5.50
N GLY A 84 -6.33 0.07 -5.04
CA GLY A 84 -6.42 -0.55 -3.71
C GLY A 84 -5.48 -1.74 -3.46
N VAL A 85 -4.85 -2.30 -4.50
CA VAL A 85 -3.88 -3.41 -4.40
C VAL A 85 -2.49 -3.01 -4.92
N GLN A 86 -2.17 -1.71 -4.94
CA GLN A 86 -0.89 -1.15 -5.33
C GLN A 86 -0.49 -1.32 -6.80
N ARG A 87 -1.44 -1.49 -7.72
CA ARG A 87 -1.17 -1.41 -9.16
C ARG A 87 -1.16 0.05 -9.59
N PRO A 88 -0.15 0.54 -10.34
CA PRO A 88 -0.14 1.93 -10.78
C PRO A 88 -1.25 2.18 -11.82
N LEU A 89 -2.12 3.16 -11.59
CA LEU A 89 -3.26 3.43 -12.48
C LEU A 89 -2.80 3.83 -13.90
N LYS A 90 -1.69 4.57 -14.00
CA LYS A 90 -1.11 4.97 -15.28
C LYS A 90 -0.67 3.76 -16.11
N ASN A 91 -0.04 2.77 -15.48
CA ASN A 91 0.37 1.54 -16.17
C ASN A 91 -0.85 0.74 -16.64
N ILE A 92 -1.91 0.65 -15.82
CA ILE A 92 -3.17 0.00 -16.19
C ILE A 92 -3.79 0.69 -17.43
N GLU A 93 -3.84 2.02 -17.45
CA GLU A 93 -4.34 2.81 -18.57
C GLU A 93 -3.52 2.56 -19.85
N GLU A 94 -2.18 2.61 -19.75
CA GLU A 94 -1.28 2.41 -20.89
C GLU A 94 -1.39 1.00 -21.50
N ILE A 95 -1.52 -0.03 -20.64
CA ILE A 95 -1.63 -1.44 -21.07
C ILE A 95 -3.00 -1.71 -21.70
N SER A 96 -4.07 -1.24 -21.05
CA SER A 96 -5.44 -1.46 -21.52
C SER A 96 -5.80 -0.61 -22.74
N LYS A 97 -5.06 0.50 -22.96
CA LYS A 97 -5.35 1.53 -23.97
C LYS A 97 -6.80 2.02 -23.88
N ASN A 98 -7.33 2.07 -22.67
CA ASN A 98 -8.73 2.35 -22.39
C ASN A 98 -8.84 3.19 -21.11
N PRO A 99 -9.70 4.24 -21.08
CA PRO A 99 -9.96 5.00 -19.85
C PRO A 99 -10.66 4.19 -18.74
N PHE A 100 -11.17 2.99 -19.02
CA PHE A 100 -11.77 2.11 -18.03
C PHE A 100 -10.75 1.18 -17.37
N ILE A 101 -11.00 0.81 -16.11
CA ILE A 101 -10.17 -0.12 -15.35
C ILE A 101 -10.31 -1.52 -15.99
N ALA A 102 -9.27 -1.95 -16.70
CA ALA A 102 -9.20 -3.30 -17.25
C ALA A 102 -8.95 -4.34 -16.15
N ARG A 103 -9.42 -5.55 -16.41
CA ARG A 103 -9.37 -6.68 -15.47
C ARG A 103 -8.23 -7.63 -15.82
N GLY A 104 -7.69 -8.31 -14.82
CA GLY A 104 -6.66 -9.35 -15.04
C GLY A 104 -5.28 -8.80 -15.37
N ILE A 105 -5.07 -7.49 -15.12
CA ILE A 105 -3.73 -6.89 -15.18
C ILE A 105 -3.07 -7.11 -13.83
N GLY A 106 -2.10 -8.03 -13.82
CA GLY A 106 -1.34 -8.38 -12.63
C GLY A 106 -0.02 -7.64 -12.46
N TYR A 107 0.70 -7.95 -11.39
CA TYR A 107 2.00 -7.34 -11.08
C TYR A 107 3.10 -7.70 -12.09
N ASP A 108 2.91 -8.78 -12.86
CA ASP A 108 3.77 -9.14 -13.99
C ASP A 108 3.66 -8.14 -15.16
N GLN A 109 2.48 -7.54 -15.33
CA GLN A 109 2.20 -6.56 -16.39
C GLN A 109 2.34 -5.12 -15.89
N ALA A 110 1.82 -4.84 -14.70
CA ALA A 110 1.85 -3.53 -14.05
C ALA A 110 2.50 -3.65 -12.66
N PRO A 111 3.84 -3.79 -12.58
CA PRO A 111 4.53 -3.89 -11.31
C PRO A 111 4.31 -2.62 -10.47
N PRO A 112 4.13 -2.73 -9.14
CA PRO A 112 3.94 -1.56 -8.28
C PRO A 112 5.11 -0.55 -8.36
N LEU A 113 6.33 -1.06 -8.50
CA LEU A 113 7.56 -0.29 -8.62
C LEU A 113 8.09 -0.31 -10.06
N ASP A 114 8.78 0.74 -10.48
CA ASP A 114 9.55 0.69 -11.72
C ASP A 114 10.89 0.02 -11.43
N LEU A 115 10.91 -1.30 -11.60
CA LEU A 115 12.06 -2.16 -11.35
C LEU A 115 13.26 -1.84 -12.26
N LYS A 116 13.04 -1.12 -13.37
CA LYS A 116 14.09 -0.76 -14.34
C LYS A 116 14.67 0.63 -14.07
N ALA A 117 14.06 1.42 -13.21
CA ALA A 117 14.58 2.73 -12.84
C ALA A 117 15.97 2.59 -12.21
N GLU A 118 16.89 3.47 -12.64
CA GLU A 118 18.27 3.50 -12.14
C GLU A 118 18.44 4.67 -11.17
N PHE A 119 19.05 4.38 -10.03
CA PHE A 119 19.39 5.38 -9.01
C PHE A 119 20.87 5.31 -8.67
N ASP A 120 21.44 6.46 -8.32
CA ASP A 120 22.77 6.55 -7.72
C ASP A 120 22.67 6.19 -6.24
N PHE A 121 22.99 4.95 -5.92
CA PHE A 121 22.95 4.38 -4.58
C PHE A 121 24.22 4.71 -3.81
N LYS A 122 24.03 5.26 -2.62
CA LYS A 122 25.12 5.63 -1.71
C LYS A 122 25.08 4.72 -0.48
N PRO A 123 26.10 3.88 -0.27
CA PRO A 123 26.13 3.01 0.89
C PRO A 123 26.31 3.81 2.19
N ALA A 124 25.53 3.46 3.21
CA ALA A 124 25.66 3.98 4.57
C ALA A 124 26.47 3.04 5.48
N VAL A 125 26.66 1.79 5.06
CA VAL A 125 27.36 0.72 5.79
C VAL A 125 28.61 0.26 5.05
N LYS A 126 29.51 -0.45 5.75
CA LYS A 126 30.73 -1.01 5.16
C LYS A 126 30.77 -2.54 5.25
N PRO A 127 31.49 -3.23 4.34
CA PRO A 127 31.75 -4.65 4.50
C PRO A 127 32.41 -4.96 5.86
N GLY A 128 31.92 -5.98 6.55
CA GLY A 128 32.32 -6.38 7.90
C GLY A 128 31.49 -5.77 9.03
N GLU A 129 30.61 -4.81 8.74
CA GLU A 129 29.72 -4.19 9.72
C GLU A 129 28.53 -5.10 10.06
N GLU A 130 28.13 -5.14 11.33
CA GLU A 130 26.93 -5.83 11.78
C GLU A 130 25.71 -4.92 11.65
N VAL A 131 24.67 -5.41 10.98
CA VAL A 131 23.42 -4.68 10.72
C VAL A 131 22.23 -5.45 11.27
N HIS A 132 21.28 -4.71 11.81
CA HIS A 132 20.01 -5.21 12.33
C HIS A 132 18.85 -4.80 11.42
N PRO A 133 17.76 -5.57 11.37
CA PRO A 133 16.63 -5.22 10.52
C PRO A 133 16.06 -3.85 10.87
N GLY A 134 15.85 -3.02 9.84
CA GLY A 134 15.49 -1.61 9.97
C GLY A 134 16.68 -0.65 9.93
N ASP A 135 17.93 -1.13 10.03
CA ASP A 135 19.10 -0.27 9.87
C ASP A 135 19.25 0.17 8.41
N VAL A 136 19.75 1.40 8.20
CA VAL A 136 19.93 1.98 6.86
C VAL A 136 21.16 1.35 6.20
N ILE A 137 20.96 0.65 5.08
CA ILE A 137 22.03 0.10 4.24
C ILE A 137 22.62 1.16 3.32
N GLY A 138 21.79 2.10 2.89
CA GLY A 138 22.20 3.24 2.07
C GLY A 138 21.02 4.08 1.67
N ASP A 139 21.26 5.05 0.79
CA ASP A 139 20.24 5.98 0.33
C ASP A 139 20.30 6.23 -1.18
N VAL A 140 19.15 6.63 -1.73
CA VAL A 140 19.02 7.13 -3.09
C VAL A 140 18.22 8.43 -3.07
N LYS A 141 18.54 9.36 -3.97
CA LYS A 141 17.72 10.56 -4.16
C LYS A 141 16.56 10.24 -5.11
N GLU A 142 15.36 9.99 -4.58
CA GLU A 142 14.18 9.64 -5.39
C GLU A 142 13.54 10.89 -6.02
N THR A 143 13.42 11.97 -5.26
CA THR A 143 12.93 13.27 -5.75
C THR A 143 13.82 14.41 -5.25
N GLU A 144 13.60 15.63 -5.73
CA GLU A 144 14.32 16.79 -5.19
C GLU A 144 13.93 17.08 -3.73
N LEU A 145 12.75 16.62 -3.30
CA LEU A 145 12.25 16.77 -1.94
C LEU A 145 12.52 15.56 -1.05
N MET A 146 12.85 14.39 -1.58
CA MET A 146 12.91 13.16 -0.78
C MET A 146 14.13 12.33 -1.13
N THR A 147 14.94 12.07 -0.11
CA THR A 147 15.88 10.96 -0.08
C THR A 147 15.10 9.70 0.32
N HIS A 148 15.43 8.57 -0.28
CA HIS A 148 14.84 7.29 0.06
C HIS A 148 15.90 6.45 0.74
N TYR A 149 15.68 6.11 2.00
CA TYR A 149 16.60 5.27 2.76
C TYR A 149 16.26 3.80 2.52
N ILE A 150 17.24 3.04 2.07
CA ILE A 150 17.10 1.60 1.86
C ILE A 150 17.44 0.90 3.17
N LEU A 151 16.43 0.30 3.78
CA LEU A 151 16.55 -0.37 5.08
C LEU A 151 16.90 -1.85 4.89
N TYR A 152 17.63 -2.43 5.84
CA TYR A 152 17.75 -3.88 5.92
C TYR A 152 16.36 -4.48 6.17
N PRO A 153 15.83 -5.34 5.27
CA PRO A 153 14.44 -5.77 5.39
C PRO A 153 14.16 -6.47 6.72
N PRO A 154 13.00 -6.22 7.36
CA PRO A 154 12.55 -6.96 8.54
C PRO A 154 12.32 -8.45 8.20
N LEU A 155 13.36 -9.26 8.36
CA LEU A 155 13.28 -10.71 8.19
C LEU A 155 12.34 -11.32 9.25
N PRO A 156 11.66 -12.45 8.97
CA PRO A 156 10.68 -13.05 9.87
C PRO A 156 11.18 -13.36 11.30
N ASP A 157 12.49 -13.56 11.45
CA ASP A 157 13.19 -13.88 12.70
C ASP A 157 13.99 -12.70 13.26
N HIS A 158 13.92 -11.53 12.62
CA HIS A 158 14.71 -10.34 12.95
C HIS A 158 16.22 -10.62 13.09
N THR A 159 16.75 -11.58 12.34
CA THR A 159 18.13 -12.02 12.50
C THR A 159 19.11 -10.93 12.06
N PRO A 160 20.07 -10.54 12.92
CA PRO A 160 21.15 -9.66 12.53
C PRO A 160 22.11 -10.38 11.57
N GLY A 161 22.85 -9.60 10.80
CA GLY A 161 23.83 -10.15 9.87
C GLY A 161 25.02 -9.22 9.66
N VAL A 162 26.06 -9.76 9.04
CA VAL A 162 27.28 -9.02 8.71
C VAL A 162 27.29 -8.71 7.23
N VAL A 163 27.56 -7.47 6.86
CA VAL A 163 27.64 -7.04 5.46
C VAL A 163 28.85 -7.71 4.81
N GLU A 164 28.64 -8.61 3.85
CA GLU A 164 29.73 -9.21 3.04
C GLU A 164 30.10 -8.30 1.87
N TRP A 165 29.11 -7.64 1.28
CA TRP A 165 29.29 -6.75 0.14
C TRP A 165 28.17 -5.71 0.11
N VAL A 166 28.51 -4.51 -0.36
CA VAL A 166 27.57 -3.43 -0.60
C VAL A 166 27.95 -2.70 -1.89
N ALA A 167 26.95 -2.31 -2.66
CA ALA A 167 27.05 -1.56 -3.90
C ALA A 167 27.41 -0.08 -3.63
N ASP A 168 28.02 0.56 -4.62
CA ASP A 168 28.23 2.02 -4.68
C ASP A 168 28.08 2.48 -6.14
N GLY A 169 27.28 3.51 -6.38
CA GLY A 169 27.02 4.08 -7.70
C GLY A 169 25.67 3.70 -8.30
N LYS A 170 25.58 3.61 -9.63
CA LYS A 170 24.31 3.44 -10.35
C LYS A 170 23.85 1.99 -10.42
N TYR A 171 22.67 1.72 -9.88
CA TYR A 171 22.02 0.41 -9.90
C TYR A 171 20.53 0.55 -10.19
N LYS A 172 19.93 -0.48 -10.77
CA LYS A 172 18.48 -0.56 -10.94
C LYS A 172 17.82 -0.89 -9.61
N VAL A 173 16.55 -0.53 -9.47
CA VAL A 173 15.74 -0.88 -8.29
C VAL A 173 15.78 -2.38 -8.01
N ASP A 174 15.74 -3.22 -9.06
CA ASP A 174 15.75 -4.69 -8.91
C ASP A 174 17.15 -5.33 -8.78
N ASP A 175 18.22 -4.56 -8.94
CA ASP A 175 19.57 -5.08 -8.76
C ASP A 175 19.87 -5.35 -7.27
N VAL A 176 20.72 -6.32 -7.00
CA VAL A 176 21.21 -6.59 -5.64
C VAL A 176 22.20 -5.49 -5.25
N ILE A 177 21.90 -4.78 -4.17
CA ILE A 177 22.70 -3.67 -3.64
C ILE A 177 23.51 -4.03 -2.40
N ALA A 178 23.18 -5.13 -1.71
CA ALA A 178 23.98 -5.62 -0.61
C ALA A 178 23.81 -7.13 -0.42
N ARG A 179 24.83 -7.76 0.14
CA ARG A 179 24.80 -9.16 0.59
C ARG A 179 25.12 -9.20 2.07
N ILE A 180 24.20 -9.73 2.85
CA ILE A 180 24.30 -9.77 4.31
C ILE A 180 24.35 -11.24 4.75
N LYS A 181 25.45 -11.63 5.37
CA LYS A 181 25.61 -12.97 5.92
C LYS A 181 24.89 -13.08 7.25
N THR A 182 23.90 -13.95 7.29
CA THR A 182 23.17 -14.31 8.51
C THR A 182 23.53 -15.73 8.93
N LYS A 183 23.05 -16.14 10.11
CA LYS A 183 23.18 -17.54 10.58
C LYS A 183 22.46 -18.56 9.67
N ARG A 184 21.52 -18.12 8.83
CA ARG A 184 20.73 -18.97 7.93
C ARG A 184 21.22 -18.95 6.48
N GLY A 185 22.26 -18.17 6.18
CA GLY A 185 22.79 -17.99 4.84
C GLY A 185 22.93 -16.52 4.46
N VAL A 186 23.29 -16.28 3.20
CA VAL A 186 23.45 -14.94 2.64
C VAL A 186 22.09 -14.43 2.18
N VAL A 187 21.72 -13.25 2.66
CA VAL A 187 20.52 -12.51 2.26
C VAL A 187 20.93 -11.46 1.24
N GLU A 188 20.36 -11.55 0.04
CA GLU A 188 20.53 -10.53 -0.99
C GLU A 188 19.50 -9.42 -0.78
N VAL A 189 19.99 -8.20 -0.60
CA VAL A 189 19.17 -7.00 -0.42
C VAL A 189 19.12 -6.26 -1.74
N LYS A 190 17.90 -5.95 -2.18
CA LYS A 190 17.60 -5.05 -3.30
C LYS A 190 17.17 -3.69 -2.76
N MET A 191 16.95 -2.71 -3.63
CA MET A 191 16.39 -1.42 -3.20
C MET A 191 14.93 -1.52 -2.74
N TRP A 192 14.30 -2.69 -2.89
CA TRP A 192 12.92 -2.91 -2.50
C TRP A 192 12.72 -4.26 -1.82
N HIS A 193 11.65 -4.37 -1.03
CA HIS A 193 11.17 -5.62 -0.44
C HIS A 193 9.64 -5.64 -0.38
N LYS A 194 9.07 -6.83 -0.14
CA LYS A 194 7.62 -6.98 0.11
C LYS A 194 7.32 -6.98 1.61
N TRP A 195 6.16 -6.47 1.98
CA TRP A 195 5.64 -6.57 3.34
C TRP A 195 4.12 -6.86 3.38
N PRO A 196 3.66 -7.87 4.14
CA PRO A 196 2.23 -8.19 4.23
C PRO A 196 1.42 -7.02 4.79
N VAL A 197 0.39 -6.56 4.08
CA VAL A 197 -0.34 -5.33 4.46
C VAL A 197 -1.21 -5.49 5.71
N ARG A 198 -1.57 -6.73 6.05
CA ARG A 198 -2.35 -7.05 7.25
C ARG A 198 -1.49 -7.24 8.51
N ARG A 199 -0.16 -7.12 8.39
CA ARG A 199 0.77 -7.19 9.52
C ARG A 199 1.41 -5.82 9.73
N PRO A 200 1.27 -5.18 10.91
CA PRO A 200 1.95 -3.90 11.15
C PRO A 200 3.46 -4.08 11.07
N ARG A 201 4.15 -3.08 10.51
CA ARG A 201 5.62 -3.08 10.42
C ARG A 201 6.24 -2.94 11.83
N PRO A 202 7.28 -3.72 12.14
CA PRO A 202 7.87 -3.77 13.47
C PRO A 202 8.52 -2.42 13.83
N PHE A 203 8.51 -2.09 15.11
CA PHE A 203 9.22 -0.93 15.66
C PHE A 203 9.83 -1.33 17.01
N ARG A 204 10.84 -0.59 17.48
CA ARG A 204 11.54 -0.88 18.75
C ARG A 204 10.67 -0.53 19.96
N GLU A 205 10.15 0.69 19.98
CA GLU A 205 9.33 1.21 21.08
C GLU A 205 8.33 2.23 20.53
N LYS A 206 7.15 2.31 21.15
CA LYS A 206 6.14 3.33 20.85
C LYS A 206 6.28 4.48 21.84
N LEU A 207 6.72 5.64 21.34
CA LEU A 207 6.83 6.86 22.14
C LEU A 207 5.48 7.59 22.22
N PRO A 208 5.17 8.27 23.34
CA PRO A 208 4.00 9.13 23.43
C PRO A 208 4.15 10.34 22.48
N PRO A 209 3.10 10.71 21.73
CA PRO A 209 3.17 11.83 20.79
C PRO A 209 3.07 13.16 21.56
N VAL A 210 4.20 13.85 21.72
CA VAL A 210 4.30 15.11 22.50
C VAL A 210 4.45 16.35 21.62
N GLU A 211 5.02 16.21 20.43
CA GLU A 211 5.24 17.34 19.53
C GLU A 211 3.97 17.67 18.74
N PRO A 212 3.51 18.93 18.68
CA PRO A 212 2.36 19.30 17.86
C PRO A 212 2.68 19.20 16.35
N LEU A 213 1.74 18.64 15.59
CA LEU A 213 1.71 18.73 14.14
C LEU A 213 1.10 20.08 13.76
N ILE A 214 1.91 20.99 13.22
CA ILE A 214 1.42 22.26 12.68
C ILE A 214 0.70 21.97 11.36
N THR A 215 -0.63 22.12 11.36
CA THR A 215 -1.47 21.83 10.21
C THR A 215 -1.65 23.01 9.26
N GLY A 216 -1.41 24.23 9.76
CA GLY A 216 -1.69 25.48 9.05
C GLY A 216 -3.17 25.89 9.08
N VAL A 217 -4.02 25.12 9.77
CA VAL A 217 -5.44 25.43 9.96
C VAL A 217 -5.64 25.94 11.38
N ARG A 218 -5.88 27.26 11.51
CA ARG A 218 -6.00 27.95 12.81
C ARG A 218 -6.92 27.24 13.81
N THR A 219 -8.09 26.77 13.36
CA THR A 219 -9.03 26.08 14.25
C THR A 219 -8.48 24.75 14.77
N VAL A 220 -7.74 24.01 13.93
CA VAL A 220 -7.11 22.75 14.36
C VAL A 220 -5.93 23.07 15.28
N ASP A 221 -5.01 23.93 14.85
CA ASP A 221 -3.78 24.21 15.60
C ASP A 221 -4.06 24.85 16.97
N THR A 222 -5.13 25.65 17.11
CA THR A 222 -5.47 26.32 18.38
C THR A 222 -6.46 25.54 19.24
N MET A 223 -7.55 25.01 18.66
CA MET A 223 -8.67 24.45 19.46
C MET A 223 -8.60 22.92 19.57
N PHE A 224 -8.09 22.24 18.54
CA PHE A 224 -8.07 20.78 18.44
C PHE A 224 -6.70 20.28 17.93
N PRO A 225 -5.60 20.61 18.63
CA PRO A 225 -4.26 20.33 18.14
C PRO A 225 -4.04 18.82 18.01
N ILE A 226 -3.36 18.44 16.92
CA ILE A 226 -2.99 17.05 16.64
C ILE A 226 -1.50 16.95 16.92
N ALA A 227 -1.06 15.95 17.69
CA ALA A 227 0.37 15.69 17.88
C ALA A 227 0.94 14.87 16.70
N ARG A 228 2.25 14.98 16.41
CA ARG A 228 2.95 14.11 15.45
C ARG A 228 2.89 12.67 15.96
N GLY A 229 2.41 11.75 15.13
CA GLY A 229 2.07 10.38 15.53
C GLY A 229 0.73 10.23 16.26
N GLY A 230 -0.01 11.33 16.42
CA GLY A 230 -1.38 11.34 16.91
C GLY A 230 -2.40 10.86 15.87
N THR A 231 -3.66 10.78 16.30
CA THR A 231 -4.78 10.36 15.44
C THR A 231 -5.92 11.34 15.61
N ALA A 232 -6.53 11.74 14.50
CA ALA A 232 -7.69 12.63 14.48
C ALA A 232 -8.77 12.06 13.56
N ALA A 233 -10.02 12.28 13.94
CA ALA A 233 -11.17 11.97 13.11
C ALA A 233 -11.88 13.28 12.72
N VAL A 234 -12.30 13.38 11.46
CA VAL A 234 -13.07 14.52 10.94
C VAL A 234 -14.45 14.03 10.53
N PRO A 235 -15.35 13.74 11.49
CA PRO A 235 -16.71 13.35 11.17
C PRO A 235 -17.48 14.55 10.62
N GLY A 236 -18.39 14.30 9.68
CA GLY A 236 -19.26 15.34 9.14
C GLY A 236 -20.19 14.82 8.06
N PRO A 237 -21.32 15.52 7.82
CA PRO A 237 -22.26 15.15 6.76
C PRO A 237 -21.63 15.28 5.37
N PHE A 238 -22.32 14.79 4.34
CA PHE A 238 -21.92 15.03 2.96
C PHE A 238 -21.93 16.55 2.66
N GLY A 239 -20.95 17.03 1.90
CA GLY A 239 -20.83 18.46 1.56
C GLY A 239 -20.30 19.36 2.68
N SER A 240 -19.92 18.83 3.84
CA SER A 240 -19.40 19.63 4.97
C SER A 240 -17.96 20.13 4.80
N GLY A 241 -17.33 19.92 3.64
CA GLY A 241 -15.95 20.34 3.38
C GLY A 241 -14.85 19.35 3.81
N LYS A 242 -15.16 18.06 4.03
CA LYS A 242 -14.15 17.03 4.39
C LYS A 242 -12.99 16.96 3.38
N THR A 243 -13.30 16.91 2.09
CA THR A 243 -12.32 16.87 1.00
C THR A 243 -11.47 18.15 0.96
N VAL A 244 -12.07 19.30 1.25
CA VAL A 244 -11.34 20.58 1.37
C VAL A 244 -10.35 20.52 2.53
N MET A 245 -10.75 19.94 3.65
CA MET A 245 -9.87 19.76 4.80
C MET A 245 -8.68 18.85 4.46
N ILE A 246 -8.92 17.70 3.82
CA ILE A 246 -7.86 16.78 3.37
C ILE A 246 -6.87 17.47 2.43
N ARG A 247 -7.37 18.23 1.46
CA ARG A 247 -6.52 19.00 0.54
C ARG A 247 -5.69 20.04 1.30
N THR A 248 -6.31 20.74 2.26
CA THR A 248 -5.65 21.76 3.07
C THR A 248 -4.55 21.15 3.94
N LEU A 249 -4.84 20.05 4.63
CA LEU A 249 -3.83 19.29 5.39
C LEU A 249 -2.71 18.79 4.50
N SER A 250 -3.02 18.27 3.31
CA SER A 250 -2.00 17.82 2.36
C SER A 250 -1.06 18.95 1.91
N MET A 251 -1.54 20.18 1.81
CA MET A 251 -0.69 21.32 1.40
C MET A 251 0.15 21.87 2.55
N PHE A 252 -0.48 22.07 3.71
CA PHE A 252 0.07 22.92 4.77
C PHE A 252 0.57 22.17 6.00
N ALA A 253 0.17 20.91 6.20
CA ALA A 253 0.65 20.16 7.34
C ALA A 253 2.16 19.93 7.22
N GLN A 254 2.88 20.21 8.32
CA GLN A 254 4.32 20.00 8.44
C GLN A 254 4.66 18.51 8.61
N SER A 255 4.32 17.72 7.60
CA SER A 255 4.69 16.32 7.44
C SER A 255 5.65 16.18 6.26
N ARG A 256 6.62 15.26 6.36
CA ARG A 256 7.61 15.08 5.29
C ARG A 256 7.04 14.27 4.13
N PHE A 257 6.12 13.34 4.39
CA PHE A 257 5.50 12.51 3.37
C PHE A 257 3.98 12.40 3.57
N ILE A 258 3.21 12.41 2.48
CA ILE A 258 1.73 12.42 2.54
C ILE A 258 1.16 11.25 1.74
N ILE A 259 0.16 10.58 2.32
CA ILE A 259 -0.52 9.44 1.69
C ILE A 259 -2.04 9.63 1.76
N PRO A 260 -2.65 10.27 0.75
CA PRO A 260 -4.09 10.32 0.61
C PRO A 260 -4.61 8.96 0.11
N VAL A 261 -5.52 8.37 0.87
CA VAL A 261 -6.24 7.13 0.55
C VAL A 261 -7.69 7.48 0.28
N LEU A 262 -8.06 7.56 -1.00
CA LEU A 262 -9.42 7.84 -1.46
C LEU A 262 -10.19 6.51 -1.55
N CYS A 263 -10.86 6.15 -0.46
CA CYS A 263 -11.61 4.92 -0.27
C CYS A 263 -13.13 5.12 -0.43
N GLY A 264 -13.68 4.62 -1.52
CA GLY A 264 -15.13 4.53 -1.77
C GLY A 264 -15.80 5.86 -2.12
N GLU A 265 -15.04 6.89 -2.43
CA GLU A 265 -15.57 8.18 -2.88
C GLU A 265 -16.15 8.10 -4.30
N ARG A 266 -17.10 9.00 -4.61
CA ARG A 266 -17.69 9.05 -5.96
C ARG A 266 -16.59 9.37 -6.98
N GLY A 267 -16.63 8.72 -8.15
CA GLY A 267 -15.58 8.86 -9.17
C GLY A 267 -15.27 10.32 -9.56
N ASN A 268 -16.30 11.17 -9.68
CA ASN A 268 -16.11 12.60 -9.98
C ASN A 268 -15.44 13.37 -8.83
N GLU A 269 -15.77 13.05 -7.58
CA GLU A 269 -15.18 13.69 -6.38
C GLU A 269 -13.72 13.26 -6.22
N ALA A 270 -13.45 11.97 -6.40
CA ALA A 270 -12.10 11.43 -6.40
C ALA A 270 -11.25 12.02 -7.55
N ALA A 271 -11.82 12.18 -8.74
CA ALA A 271 -11.14 12.78 -9.89
C ALA A 271 -10.85 14.28 -9.66
N ASP A 272 -11.79 15.05 -9.12
CA ASP A 272 -11.58 16.46 -8.78
C ASP A 272 -10.52 16.61 -7.68
N ALA A 273 -10.58 15.80 -6.63
CA ALA A 273 -9.57 15.76 -5.57
C ALA A 273 -8.18 15.42 -6.14
N LEU A 274 -8.10 14.41 -7.01
CA LEU A 274 -6.85 13.99 -7.66
C LEU A 274 -6.30 15.09 -8.57
N GLN A 275 -7.10 15.65 -9.47
CA GLN A 275 -6.68 16.76 -10.34
C GLN A 275 -6.26 17.99 -9.52
N GLY A 276 -6.96 18.23 -8.42
CA GLY A 276 -6.60 19.23 -7.43
C GLY A 276 -5.19 18.98 -6.91
N LEU A 277 -4.92 17.80 -6.34
CA LEU A 277 -3.62 17.42 -5.78
C LEU A 277 -2.47 17.45 -6.80
N LEU A 278 -2.71 16.96 -8.02
CA LEU A 278 -1.71 16.91 -9.09
C LEU A 278 -1.17 18.29 -9.50
N LYS A 279 -1.98 19.34 -9.34
CA LYS A 279 -1.62 20.72 -9.72
C LYS A 279 -0.99 21.51 -8.57
N LEU A 280 -0.98 20.98 -7.35
CA LEU A 280 -0.51 21.71 -6.18
C LEU A 280 1.01 21.74 -6.12
N LYS A 281 1.51 22.90 -5.70
CA LYS A 281 2.90 23.08 -5.33
C LYS A 281 3.01 23.18 -3.82
N ASP A 282 4.07 22.62 -3.30
CA ASP A 282 4.44 22.78 -1.91
C ASP A 282 4.73 24.27 -1.65
N PRO A 283 4.03 24.92 -0.69
CA PRO A 283 4.15 26.35 -0.47
C PRO A 283 5.51 26.75 0.13
N THR A 284 6.22 25.82 0.78
CA THR A 284 7.52 26.08 1.41
C THR A 284 8.67 25.94 0.41
N THR A 285 8.57 25.00 -0.53
CA THR A 285 9.66 24.68 -1.47
C THR A 285 9.39 25.13 -2.91
N GLY A 286 8.14 25.42 -3.26
CA GLY A 286 7.71 25.78 -4.62
C GLY A 286 7.70 24.61 -5.63
N ARG A 287 8.09 23.40 -5.19
CA ARG A 287 8.13 22.17 -5.99
C ARG A 287 6.75 21.51 -6.07
N SER A 288 6.60 20.50 -6.94
CA SER A 288 5.34 19.75 -7.03
C SER A 288 5.07 19.01 -5.73
N LEU A 289 3.82 19.04 -5.24
CA LEU A 289 3.43 18.29 -4.05
C LEU A 289 3.60 16.76 -4.24
N LEU A 290 3.55 16.29 -5.50
CA LEU A 290 3.77 14.89 -5.85
C LEU A 290 5.17 14.40 -5.54
N GLU A 291 6.16 15.29 -5.45
CA GLU A 291 7.53 14.92 -5.07
C GLU A 291 7.66 14.46 -3.61
N ARG A 292 6.58 14.54 -2.81
CA ARG A 292 6.48 14.00 -1.45
C ARG A 292 5.14 13.34 -1.14
N THR A 293 4.41 12.91 -2.16
CA THR A 293 3.05 12.35 -2.00
C THR A 293 2.88 11.08 -2.82
N THR A 294 2.23 10.07 -2.25
CA THR A 294 1.73 8.89 -2.97
C THR A 294 0.25 8.76 -2.73
N ILE A 295 -0.54 8.54 -3.78
CA ILE A 295 -2.00 8.55 -3.68
C ILE A 295 -2.52 7.13 -3.91
N ILE A 296 -3.43 6.67 -3.07
CA ILE A 296 -4.17 5.42 -3.26
C ILE A 296 -5.62 5.78 -3.58
N VAL A 297 -6.14 5.23 -4.67
CA VAL A 297 -7.50 5.50 -5.14
C VAL A 297 -8.25 4.20 -5.31
N ASN A 298 -9.38 4.10 -4.61
CA ASN A 298 -10.36 3.05 -4.82
C ASN A 298 -11.76 3.67 -4.83
N THR A 299 -12.27 4.04 -5.99
CA THR A 299 -13.56 4.74 -6.13
C THR A 299 -14.76 3.85 -5.75
N SER A 300 -15.94 4.45 -5.59
CA SER A 300 -17.16 3.75 -5.20
C SER A 300 -17.60 2.66 -6.20
N ASN A 301 -17.30 2.82 -7.48
CA ASN A 301 -17.57 1.84 -8.55
C ASN A 301 -16.46 0.79 -8.71
N MET A 302 -15.36 0.90 -7.96
CA MET A 302 -14.36 -0.17 -7.87
C MET A 302 -14.81 -1.24 -6.87
N PRO A 303 -14.27 -2.47 -6.99
CA PRO A 303 -14.67 -3.60 -6.15
C PRO A 303 -14.60 -3.28 -4.67
N VAL A 304 -15.64 -3.68 -3.96
CA VAL A 304 -15.84 -3.40 -2.54
C VAL A 304 -14.68 -3.95 -1.71
N ALA A 305 -14.19 -5.13 -2.07
CA ALA A 305 -13.04 -5.77 -1.44
C ALA A 305 -11.75 -4.93 -1.49
N ALA A 306 -11.52 -4.23 -2.59
CA ALA A 306 -10.31 -3.43 -2.76
C ALA A 306 -10.33 -2.15 -1.89
N ARG A 307 -11.50 -1.76 -1.34
CA ARG A 307 -11.61 -0.66 -0.37
C ARG A 307 -10.93 -0.98 0.96
N GLU A 308 -11.08 -2.21 1.44
CA GLU A 308 -10.38 -2.65 2.66
C GLU A 308 -8.87 -2.69 2.41
N ALA A 309 -8.47 -3.30 1.29
CA ALA A 309 -7.06 -3.40 0.91
C ALA A 309 -6.40 -2.02 0.77
N SER A 310 -7.09 -1.01 0.24
CA SER A 310 -6.54 0.34 0.03
C SER A 310 -6.10 1.03 1.33
N VAL A 311 -6.87 0.85 2.41
CA VAL A 311 -6.56 1.44 3.72
C VAL A 311 -5.33 0.75 4.32
N TYR A 312 -5.31 -0.59 4.35
CA TYR A 312 -4.14 -1.34 4.83
C TYR A 312 -2.88 -1.04 4.00
N MET A 313 -3.04 -0.90 2.68
CA MET A 313 -1.94 -0.52 1.79
C MET A 313 -1.38 0.86 2.15
N GLY A 314 -2.26 1.86 2.34
CA GLY A 314 -1.86 3.22 2.71
C GLY A 314 -1.18 3.29 4.07
N THR A 315 -1.70 2.55 5.06
CA THR A 315 -1.06 2.44 6.37
C THR A 315 0.31 1.76 6.26
N THR A 316 0.43 0.67 5.50
CA THR A 316 1.71 -0.05 5.31
C THR A 316 2.77 0.81 4.64
N LEU A 317 2.40 1.58 3.61
CA LEU A 317 3.28 2.56 2.98
C LEU A 317 3.68 3.65 4.00
N GLY A 318 2.74 4.11 4.82
CA GLY A 318 3.02 5.11 5.85
C GLY A 318 3.98 4.60 6.92
N GLU A 319 3.79 3.38 7.39
CA GLU A 319 4.71 2.72 8.32
C GLU A 319 6.10 2.53 7.70
N TYR A 320 6.19 2.26 6.39
CA TYR A 320 7.48 2.13 5.72
C TYR A 320 8.28 3.43 5.71
N PHE A 321 7.66 4.56 5.36
CA PHE A 321 8.34 5.87 5.42
C PHE A 321 8.59 6.33 6.86
N ARG A 322 7.73 5.95 7.82
CA ARG A 322 7.99 6.14 9.26
C ARG A 322 9.25 5.40 9.70
N ASP A 323 9.45 4.14 9.26
CA ASP A 323 10.64 3.36 9.60
C ASP A 323 11.93 3.99 9.06
N GLN A 324 11.85 4.80 8.01
CA GLN A 324 12.96 5.61 7.48
C GLN A 324 13.21 6.90 8.29
N GLY A 325 12.43 7.15 9.34
CA GLY A 325 12.53 8.35 10.18
C GLY A 325 11.74 9.55 9.68
N TYR A 326 10.80 9.38 8.74
CA TYR A 326 9.96 10.47 8.26
C TYR A 326 8.67 10.65 9.06
N ASP A 327 8.26 11.91 9.23
CA ASP A 327 6.91 12.27 9.64
C ASP A 327 5.94 12.03 8.47
N VAL A 328 5.02 11.09 8.64
CA VAL A 328 4.07 10.70 7.59
C VAL A 328 2.64 11.07 7.96
N LEU A 329 1.92 11.71 7.04
CA LEU A 329 0.50 12.00 7.16
C LEU A 329 -0.32 11.09 6.25
N VAL A 330 -1.04 10.13 6.84
CA VAL A 330 -2.00 9.27 6.13
C VAL A 330 -3.41 9.85 6.26
N LEU A 331 -4.08 10.10 5.14
CA LEU A 331 -5.42 10.70 5.10
C LEU A 331 -6.38 9.69 4.46
N ALA A 332 -7.28 9.09 5.24
CA ALA A 332 -8.24 8.10 4.75
C ALA A 332 -9.62 8.72 4.55
N ASP A 333 -10.08 8.82 3.30
CA ASP A 333 -11.38 9.37 2.91
C ASP A 333 -12.13 8.42 1.98
N SER A 334 -13.13 7.64 2.43
CA SER A 334 -13.73 7.64 3.76
C SER A 334 -13.58 6.30 4.46
N THR A 335 -13.26 6.35 5.75
CA THR A 335 -13.27 5.18 6.65
C THR A 335 -14.66 4.57 6.82
N SER A 336 -15.74 5.35 6.61
CA SER A 336 -17.11 4.82 6.61
C SER A 336 -17.36 3.85 5.45
N ARG A 337 -16.79 4.13 4.27
CA ARG A 337 -16.90 3.23 3.10
C ARG A 337 -16.06 1.97 3.23
N TRP A 338 -14.97 2.05 4.00
CA TRP A 338 -14.21 0.88 4.41
C TRP A 338 -15.05 0.00 5.37
N ALA A 339 -15.69 0.57 6.39
CA ALA A 339 -16.56 -0.18 7.30
C ALA A 339 -17.75 -0.83 6.56
N GLU A 340 -18.38 -0.12 5.63
CA GLU A 340 -19.42 -0.68 4.76
C GLU A 340 -18.91 -1.87 3.93
N ALA A 341 -17.68 -1.80 3.43
CA ALA A 341 -17.06 -2.89 2.70
C ALA A 341 -16.87 -4.13 3.57
N MET A 342 -16.40 -3.95 4.81
CA MET A 342 -16.26 -5.06 5.76
C MET A 342 -17.61 -5.71 6.06
N ARG A 343 -18.65 -4.91 6.27
CA ARG A 343 -20.02 -5.40 6.46
C ARG A 343 -20.52 -6.22 5.27
N GLU A 344 -20.35 -5.72 4.05
CA GLU A 344 -20.80 -6.46 2.85
C GLU A 344 -20.08 -7.80 2.71
N VAL A 345 -18.79 -7.83 3.03
CA VAL A 345 -17.96 -9.05 2.97
C VAL A 345 -18.40 -10.05 4.04
N ALA A 346 -18.58 -9.60 5.28
CA ALA A 346 -19.05 -10.43 6.40
C ALA A 346 -20.41 -11.08 6.09
N LEU A 347 -21.37 -10.30 5.56
CA LEU A 347 -22.69 -10.79 5.18
C LEU A 347 -22.62 -11.86 4.07
N ARG A 348 -21.77 -11.66 3.05
CA ARG A 348 -21.61 -12.64 1.96
C ARG A 348 -20.93 -13.93 2.41
N ILE A 349 -20.06 -13.83 3.41
CA ILE A 349 -19.40 -14.97 4.03
C ILE A 349 -20.34 -15.70 5.03
N GLY A 350 -21.48 -15.09 5.37
CA GLY A 350 -22.48 -15.66 6.28
C GLY A 350 -22.09 -15.52 7.75
N GLU A 351 -21.34 -14.49 8.10
CA GLU A 351 -21.11 -14.12 9.50
C GLU A 351 -22.37 -13.48 10.07
N MET A 352 -22.61 -13.70 11.37
CA MET A 352 -23.76 -13.10 12.04
C MET A 352 -23.52 -11.59 12.18
N PRO A 353 -24.42 -10.74 11.65
CA PRO A 353 -24.30 -9.29 11.81
C PRO A 353 -24.46 -8.89 13.28
N SER A 354 -23.82 -7.79 13.65
CA SER A 354 -23.94 -7.16 14.96
C SER A 354 -24.75 -5.86 14.83
N GLU A 355 -24.30 -4.75 15.40
CA GLU A 355 -25.00 -3.47 15.32
C GLU A 355 -24.81 -2.84 13.93
N GLU A 356 -25.93 -2.43 13.33
CA GLU A 356 -25.98 -1.86 11.98
C GLU A 356 -25.45 -2.75 10.84
N GLY A 357 -25.41 -4.07 11.09
CA GLY A 357 -24.99 -5.10 10.14
C GLY A 357 -23.64 -5.68 10.52
#